data_AF-A0A813C5I7-F1
#
_entry.id   AF-A0A813C5I7-F1
#
_cell.length_a   1.000
_cell.length_b   1.000
_cell.length_c   1.000
_cell.angle_alpha   90.00
_cell.angle_beta   90.00
_cell.angle_gamma   90.00
#
_symmetry.space_group_name_H-M   'P 1'
#
loop_
_entity.id
_entity.type
_entity.pdbx_description
1 polymer ?
#
loop_
_entity_poly.entity_id
_entity_poly.type
_entity_poly.pdbx_seq_one_letter_code
_entity_poly.pdbx_strand_id
1 'polypeptide(L)'
;MLPEGRKLRVAVIGGGPAGASTADALAQEGIETYLIERKLDNCKPCGGAIPLCMIEEFDLPKDIVDRQVQIGQTLKDDEFIGMVRRE
;
A
#
# COMPACT_ATOMS: atom_id res chain seq x y z
N MET A 1 3.39 28.29 5.74
CA MET A 1 2.10 28.32 6.48
C MET A 1 0.98 28.59 5.50
N LEU A 2 -0.14 27.88 5.62
CA LEU A 2 -1.35 28.22 4.88
C LEU A 2 -1.90 29.58 5.36
N PRO A 3 -2.64 30.32 4.53
CA PRO A 3 -3.37 31.51 4.96
C PRO A 3 -4.29 31.18 6.16
N GLU A 4 -4.40 32.10 7.13
CA GLU A 4 -5.24 31.92 8.31
C GLU A 4 -6.67 31.53 7.94
N GLY A 5 -7.20 30.50 8.62
CA GLY A 5 -8.57 29.99 8.44
C GLY A 5 -8.78 29.03 7.26
N ARG A 6 -7.76 28.78 6.42
CA ARG A 6 -7.91 27.81 5.31
C ARG A 6 -7.53 26.40 5.74
N LYS A 7 -8.52 25.49 5.77
CA LYS A 7 -8.27 24.05 5.96
C LYS A 7 -7.40 23.49 4.82
N LEU A 8 -6.41 22.67 5.17
CA LEU A 8 -5.60 21.95 4.20
C LEU A 8 -6.46 20.88 3.51
N ARG A 9 -6.42 20.85 2.18
CA ARG A 9 -7.09 19.85 1.34
C ARG A 9 -6.07 19.24 0.40
N VAL A 10 -5.99 17.91 0.34
CA VAL A 10 -4.98 17.20 -0.45
C VAL A 10 -5.66 16.28 -1.45
N ALA A 11 -5.20 16.31 -2.70
CA ALA A 11 -5.57 15.32 -3.71
C ALA A 11 -4.36 14.43 -3.99
N VAL A 12 -4.52 13.12 -3.79
CA VAL A 12 -3.51 12.11 -4.08
C VAL A 12 -3.90 11.42 -5.39
N ILE A 13 -3.02 11.49 -6.40
CA ILE A 13 -3.28 10.91 -7.73
C ILE A 13 -2.53 9.58 -7.85
N GLY A 14 -3.29 8.48 -7.93
CA GLY A 14 -2.79 7.11 -7.99
C GLY A 14 -2.81 6.40 -6.63
N GLY A 15 -3.43 5.23 -6.58
CA GLY A 15 -3.58 4.35 -5.41
C GLY A 15 -2.58 3.20 -5.37
N GLY A 16 -1.37 3.39 -5.91
CA GLY A 16 -0.25 2.47 -5.65
C GLY A 16 0.26 2.60 -4.21
N PRO A 17 1.27 1.82 -3.77
CA PRO A 17 1.74 1.79 -2.39
C PRO A 17 2.01 3.19 -1.80
N ALA A 18 2.79 4.02 -2.52
CA ALA A 18 3.09 5.37 -2.06
C ALA A 18 1.84 6.26 -1.94
N GLY A 19 0.91 6.19 -2.89
CA GLY A 19 -0.29 7.02 -2.90
C GLY A 19 -1.30 6.58 -1.85
N ALA A 20 -1.53 5.28 -1.70
CA ALA A 20 -2.40 4.72 -0.67
C ALA A 20 -1.86 5.05 0.74
N SER A 21 -0.57 4.81 1.01
CA SER A 21 0.05 5.14 2.29
C SER A 21 0.01 6.64 2.60
N THR A 22 0.22 7.49 1.59
CA THR A 22 0.12 8.95 1.77
C THR A 22 -1.31 9.37 2.10
N ALA A 23 -2.30 8.84 1.37
CA ALA A 23 -3.70 9.18 1.58
C ALA A 23 -4.19 8.72 2.96
N ASP A 24 -3.80 7.53 3.40
CA ASP A 24 -4.13 6.98 4.72
C ASP A 24 -3.51 7.81 5.85
N ALA A 25 -2.19 8.08 5.79
CA ALA A 25 -1.51 8.88 6.79
C ALA A 25 -2.11 10.29 6.94
N LEU A 26 -2.46 10.95 5.82
CA LEU A 26 -3.09 12.27 5.86
C LEU A 26 -4.52 12.20 6.45
N ALA A 27 -5.27 11.15 6.13
CA ALA A 27 -6.62 10.96 6.65
C ALA A 27 -6.63 10.69 8.16
N GLN A 28 -5.68 9.90 8.67
CA GLN A 28 -5.50 9.65 10.11
C GLN A 28 -5.20 10.93 10.90
N GLU A 29 -4.48 11.88 10.30
CA GLU A 29 -4.20 13.19 10.88
C GLU A 29 -5.36 14.21 10.71
N GLY A 30 -6.52 13.77 10.19
CA GLY A 30 -7.72 14.60 10.04
C GLY A 30 -7.65 15.62 8.89
N ILE A 31 -6.74 15.43 7.94
CA ILE A 31 -6.63 16.29 6.75
C ILE A 31 -7.65 15.83 5.71
N GLU A 32 -8.38 16.78 5.13
CA GLU A 32 -9.37 16.50 4.07
C GLU A 32 -8.64 16.00 2.81
N THR A 33 -8.64 14.68 2.62
CA THR A 33 -7.80 14.00 1.64
C THR A 33 -8.65 13.22 0.64
N TYR A 34 -8.33 13.37 -0.64
CA TYR A 34 -9.02 12.73 -1.75
C TYR A 34 -8.05 11.82 -2.50
N LEU A 35 -8.29 10.51 -2.51
CA LEU A 35 -7.57 9.58 -3.36
C LEU A 35 -8.27 9.44 -4.71
N ILE A 36 -7.57 9.76 -5.78
CA ILE A 36 -8.05 9.64 -7.17
C ILE A 36 -7.25 8.54 -7.84
N GLU A 37 -7.89 7.39 -8.03
CA GLU A 37 -7.32 6.25 -8.75
C GLU A 37 -8.22 5.90 -9.93
N ARG A 38 -7.60 5.49 -11.04
CA ARG A 38 -8.31 5.10 -12.27
C ARG A 38 -9.10 3.81 -12.10
N LYS A 39 -8.55 2.85 -11.35
CA LYS A 39 -9.13 1.51 -11.12
C LYS A 39 -9.01 1.17 -9.64
N LEU A 40 -10.08 1.36 -8.86
CA LEU A 40 -10.08 1.17 -7.39
C LEU A 40 -9.98 -0.30 -6.96
N ASP A 41 -10.32 -1.22 -7.84
CA ASP A 41 -10.12 -2.67 -7.72
C ASP A 41 -8.70 -3.11 -8.12
N ASN A 42 -7.82 -2.17 -8.50
CA ASN A 42 -6.45 -2.49 -8.84
C ASN A 42 -5.60 -2.58 -7.57
N CYS A 43 -5.43 -3.80 -7.06
CA CYS A 43 -4.34 -4.08 -6.14
C CYS A 43 -3.04 -4.00 -6.96
N LYS A 44 -2.29 -2.90 -6.87
CA LYS A 44 -0.91 -2.83 -7.38
C LYS A 44 0.02 -3.27 -6.26
N PRO A 45 0.30 -4.59 -6.08
CA PRO A 45 1.44 -4.98 -5.28
C PRO A 45 2.66 -4.37 -5.95
N CYS A 46 3.54 -3.75 -5.17
CA CYS A 46 4.86 -3.36 -5.61
C CYS A 46 5.53 -4.56 -6.32
N GLY A 47 5.54 -4.56 -7.66
CA GLY A 47 6.21 -5.59 -8.46
C GLY A 47 5.63 -7.02 -8.45
N GLY A 48 4.47 -7.26 -7.82
CA GLY A 48 3.90 -8.62 -7.70
C GLY A 48 4.52 -9.48 -6.59
N ALA A 49 5.49 -8.95 -5.83
CA ALA A 49 6.20 -9.64 -4.76
C ALA A 49 6.31 -8.69 -3.55
N ILE A 50 5.53 -8.97 -2.50
CA ILE A 50 5.53 -8.23 -1.24
C ILE A 50 6.27 -9.09 -0.19
N PRO A 51 7.36 -8.61 0.42
CA PRO A 51 8.03 -9.32 1.49
C PRO A 51 7.15 -9.40 2.75
N LEU A 52 7.34 -10.43 3.58
CA LEU A 52 6.55 -10.64 4.81
C LEU A 52 6.59 -9.45 5.76
N CYS A 53 7.72 -8.75 5.85
CA CYS A 53 7.84 -7.56 6.69
C CYS A 53 6.88 -6.43 6.28
N MET A 54 6.58 -6.28 4.98
CA MET A 54 5.62 -5.28 4.52
C MET A 54 4.17 -5.65 4.85
N ILE A 55 3.86 -6.94 4.98
CA ILE A 55 2.52 -7.36 5.43
C ILE A 55 2.28 -6.85 6.85
N GLU A 56 3.29 -6.96 7.72
CA GLU A 56 3.23 -6.45 9.08
C GLU A 56 3.30 -4.91 9.12
N GLU A 57 4.18 -4.30 8.33
CA GLU A 57 4.39 -2.84 8.30
C GLU A 57 3.14 -2.08 7.82
N PHE A 58 2.39 -2.64 6.88
CA PHE A 58 1.19 -2.02 6.29
C PHE A 58 -0.13 -2.64 6.78
N ASP A 59 -0.10 -3.47 7.83
CA ASP A 59 -1.27 -4.18 8.39
C ASP A 59 -2.13 -4.87 7.31
N LEU A 60 -1.46 -5.51 6.35
CA LEU A 60 -2.13 -6.16 5.22
C LEU A 60 -2.73 -7.52 5.65
N PRO A 61 -3.96 -7.84 5.24
CA PRO A 61 -4.55 -9.15 5.54
C PRO A 61 -3.72 -10.27 4.89
N LYS A 62 -3.30 -11.28 5.67
CA LYS A 62 -2.42 -12.37 5.18
C LYS A 62 -3.05 -13.19 4.06
N ASP A 63 -4.38 -13.21 3.98
CA ASP A 63 -5.19 -13.92 2.99
C ASP A 63 -5.15 -13.28 1.59
N ILE A 64 -4.64 -12.05 1.43
CA ILE A 64 -4.44 -11.45 0.10
C ILE A 64 -3.24 -12.05 -0.65
N VAL A 65 -2.38 -12.81 0.03
CA VAL A 65 -1.23 -13.48 -0.58
C VAL A 65 -1.72 -14.71 -1.37
N ASP A 66 -1.77 -14.58 -2.69
CA ASP A 66 -2.22 -15.64 -3.61
C ASP A 66 -1.16 -16.72 -3.82
N ARG A 67 0.13 -16.34 -3.83
CA ARG A 67 1.23 -17.30 -4.00
C ARG A 67 2.40 -17.00 -3.09
N GLN A 68 3.01 -18.05 -2.57
CA GLN A 68 4.25 -17.99 -1.82
C GLN A 68 5.37 -18.49 -2.73
N VAL A 69 6.40 -17.67 -2.94
CA VAL A 69 7.56 -18.02 -3.76
C VAL A 69 8.82 -17.88 -2.94
N GLN A 70 9.69 -18.88 -3.05
CA GLN A 70 11.04 -18.87 -2.51
C GLN A 70 11.98 -18.54 -3.67
N ILE A 71 12.64 -17.38 -3.61
CA ILE A 71 13.56 -16.93 -4.66
C ILE A 71 14.98 -16.87 -4.07
N GLY A 72 15.88 -17.71 -4.59
CA GLY A 72 17.27 -17.78 -4.13
C GLY A 72 17.46 -18.62 -2.86
N GLN A 73 18.61 -18.46 -2.19
CA GLN A 73 18.99 -19.20 -0.98
C GLN A 73 19.02 -18.32 0.29
N THR A 74 18.49 -17.10 0.21
CA THR A 74 18.60 -16.10 1.29
C THR A 74 17.45 -16.19 2.31
N LEU A 75 16.35 -16.85 1.96
CA LEU A 75 15.17 -17.01 2.82
C LEU A 75 15.34 -18.26 3.70
N LYS A 76 14.93 -18.17 4.97
CA LYS A 76 14.81 -19.33 5.86
C LYS A 76 13.66 -20.25 5.41
N ASP A 77 13.63 -21.45 5.98
CA ASP A 77 12.61 -22.46 5.68
C ASP A 77 11.17 -22.00 5.96
N ASP A 78 11.00 -21.03 6.86
CA ASP A 78 9.72 -20.42 7.24
C ASP A 78 9.44 -19.07 6.56
N GLU A 79 10.34 -18.59 5.70
CA GLU A 79 10.22 -17.30 5.02
C GLU A 79 9.84 -17.47 3.55
N PHE A 80 8.92 -16.63 3.07
CA PHE A 80 8.50 -16.61 1.67
C PHE A 80 8.24 -15.19 1.20
N ILE A 81 8.20 -15.01 -0.12
CA ILE A 81 7.74 -13.77 -0.74
C ILE A 81 6.29 -13.97 -1.16
N GLY A 82 5.38 -13.15 -0.65
CA GLY A 82 3.97 -13.20 -0.99
C GLY A 82 3.71 -12.49 -2.32
N MET A 83 2.97 -13.11 -3.23
CA MET A 83 2.51 -12.50 -4.47
C MET A 83 1.00 -12.30 -4.45
N VAL A 84 0.54 -11.13 -4.91
CA VAL A 84 -0.87 -10.79 -5.05
C VAL A 84 -1.22 -10.73 -6.54
N ARG A 85 -2.41 -11.21 -6.94
CA ARG A 85 -2.82 -11.22 -8.35
C ARG A 85 -3.04 -9.81 -8.90
N ARG A 86 -2.90 -9.69 -10.23
CA ARG A 86 -2.97 -8.45 -11.00
C ARG A 86 -4.33 -8.22 -11.69
N GLU A 87 -5.35 -8.99 -11.32
CA GLU A 87 -6.66 -9.00 -12.01
C GLU A 87 -7.47 -7.71 -11.82
#